data_AF-A0A2K1NJT0-F1
#
_entry.id   AF-A0A2K1NJT0-F1
#
_cell.length_a   1.000
_cell.length_b   1.000
_cell.length_c   1.000
_cell.angle_alpha   90.00
_cell.angle_beta   90.00
_cell.angle_gamma   90.00
#
_symmetry.space_group_name_H-M   'P 1'
#
loop_
_entity.id
_entity.type
_entity.pdbx_description
1 polymer ?
#
loop_
_entity_poly.entity_id
_entity_poly.type
_entity_poly.pdbx_seq_one_letter_code
_entity_poly.pdbx_strand_id
1 'polypeptide(L)'
;MKRFYYVFLLLVVSIFLFTSCALEEIELKMDPTIQAPIATESITMSDLVDTEDIVSSLSESFGSDATVTQKSDNPLTYGVDLKIFDSQDILDEIPGSPINFGGVSGGPYDLVTSDASLMLVSLDGTTFGSLGEISLTSLPATLVVTGISDPSDVTIEAILTTTSDSTSISSGEGFDLGPLFNEYSKIYLEEMTITFAKALSSDASPTIKLLVDIPFEFTITEDVELYTNKDEVPQEDIFGRSGEDPDVLSDILDDMESLVLHMEYDNTTGLPLKMEVQGWDVENDGPTASGAEIEEISVGEDKTVEFNLTGLIEDMKDTVPFNLVFTVILPQSETGTLNMDGRLDLSLWLDLGTDITIPIPIRAQ
;
A
#
# COMPACT_ATOMS: atom_id res chain seq x y z
N MET A 1 34.87 -87.49 -10.46
CA MET A 1 33.95 -86.33 -10.33
C MET A 1 34.40 -85.28 -9.30
N LYS A 2 35.05 -85.60 -8.15
CA LYS A 2 35.41 -84.57 -7.14
C LYS A 2 36.52 -83.56 -7.55
N ARG A 3 37.49 -83.93 -8.39
CA ARG A 3 38.59 -83.01 -8.80
C ARG A 3 38.18 -81.95 -9.83
N PHE A 4 37.11 -82.19 -10.60
CA PHE A 4 36.60 -81.26 -11.61
C PHE A 4 35.86 -80.08 -10.96
N TYR A 5 35.16 -80.33 -9.84
CA TYR A 5 34.49 -79.27 -9.07
C TYR A 5 35.46 -78.31 -8.37
N TYR A 6 36.62 -78.81 -7.89
CA TYR A 6 37.62 -77.93 -7.28
C TYR A 6 38.28 -76.99 -8.29
N VAL A 7 38.55 -77.46 -9.51
CA VAL A 7 39.10 -76.60 -10.57
C VAL A 7 38.07 -75.55 -11.01
N PHE A 8 36.80 -75.95 -11.12
CA PHE A 8 35.72 -75.01 -11.47
C PHE A 8 35.48 -73.97 -10.36
N LEU A 9 35.52 -74.39 -9.09
CA LEU A 9 35.41 -73.48 -7.94
C LEU A 9 36.60 -72.51 -7.88
N LEU A 10 37.82 -72.99 -8.11
CA LEU A 10 39.03 -72.15 -8.10
C LEU A 10 39.01 -71.16 -9.27
N LEU A 11 38.49 -71.57 -10.43
CA LEU A 11 38.32 -70.72 -11.61
C LEU A 11 37.24 -69.65 -11.38
N VAL A 12 36.11 -69.99 -10.75
CA VAL A 12 35.07 -69.04 -10.34
C VAL A 12 35.59 -68.06 -9.29
N VAL A 13 36.34 -68.52 -8.28
CA VAL A 13 36.94 -67.65 -7.25
C VAL A 13 38.00 -66.72 -7.87
N SER A 14 38.79 -67.20 -8.83
CA SER A 14 39.74 -66.33 -9.55
C SER A 14 39.05 -65.31 -10.44
N ILE A 15 37.92 -65.65 -11.09
CA ILE A 15 37.13 -64.66 -11.85
C ILE A 15 36.57 -63.59 -10.91
N PHE A 16 36.06 -63.96 -9.74
CA PHE A 16 35.61 -62.99 -8.72
C PHE A 16 36.74 -62.08 -8.19
N LEU A 17 37.99 -62.56 -8.15
CA LEU A 17 39.17 -61.77 -7.76
C LEU A 17 39.69 -60.86 -8.88
N PHE A 18 39.34 -61.10 -10.15
CA PHE A 18 39.71 -60.24 -11.28
C PHE A 18 38.58 -59.29 -11.72
N THR A 19 37.34 -59.50 -11.27
CA THR A 19 36.22 -58.57 -11.48
C THR A 19 36.08 -57.51 -10.38
N SER A 20 36.98 -57.48 -9.39
CA SER A 20 37.18 -56.29 -8.56
C SER A 20 37.94 -55.24 -9.38
N CYS A 21 37.34 -54.80 -10.49
CA CYS A 21 37.69 -53.53 -11.08
C CYS A 21 37.46 -52.46 -10.02
N ALA A 22 38.48 -51.65 -9.82
CA ALA A 22 38.45 -50.47 -9.01
C ALA A 22 37.20 -49.65 -9.35
N LEU A 23 36.32 -49.50 -8.36
CA LEU A 23 35.39 -48.39 -8.34
C LEU A 23 36.22 -47.20 -7.84
N GLU A 24 36.69 -46.36 -8.76
CA GLU A 24 37.55 -45.22 -8.41
C GLU A 24 36.74 -44.03 -7.86
N GLU A 25 35.47 -43.89 -8.25
CA GLU A 25 34.55 -42.87 -7.74
C GLU A 25 33.10 -43.39 -7.82
N ILE A 26 32.29 -43.08 -6.80
CA ILE A 26 30.83 -43.13 -6.89
C ILE A 26 30.38 -41.68 -6.99
N GLU A 27 29.92 -41.28 -8.16
CA GLU A 27 29.23 -40.01 -8.35
C GLU A 27 27.80 -40.19 -7.82
N LEU A 28 27.53 -39.63 -6.65
CA LEU A 28 26.17 -39.54 -6.11
C LEU A 28 25.53 -38.31 -6.73
N LYS A 29 24.79 -38.52 -7.82
CA LYS A 29 23.86 -37.52 -8.35
C LYS A 29 22.68 -37.43 -7.39
N MET A 30 22.75 -36.48 -6.46
CA MET A 30 21.60 -36.06 -5.69
C MET A 30 21.16 -34.73 -6.33
N ASP A 31 19.86 -34.45 -6.34
CA ASP A 31 19.32 -33.12 -6.68
C ASP A 31 19.08 -32.34 -5.37
N PRO A 32 20.10 -31.99 -4.55
CA PRO A 32 19.87 -31.23 -3.34
C PRO A 32 19.58 -29.78 -3.69
N THR A 33 18.33 -29.37 -3.54
CA THR A 33 17.90 -27.98 -3.53
C THR A 33 18.61 -27.23 -2.40
N ILE A 34 19.53 -26.31 -2.71
CA ILE A 34 20.07 -25.38 -1.70
C ILE A 34 19.06 -24.24 -1.55
N GLN A 35 18.46 -24.13 -0.36
CA GLN A 35 17.57 -23.03 -0.01
C GLN A 35 18.31 -21.99 0.83
N ALA A 36 18.41 -20.76 0.34
CA ALA A 36 18.99 -19.64 1.06
C ALA A 36 17.90 -18.61 1.40
N PRO A 37 17.61 -18.36 2.71
CA PRO A 37 16.70 -17.28 3.08
C PRO A 37 17.36 -15.93 2.76
N ILE A 38 16.63 -15.04 2.09
CA ILE A 38 17.14 -13.70 1.73
C ILE A 38 16.63 -12.66 2.73
N ALA A 39 15.31 -12.59 2.91
CA ALA A 39 14.68 -11.56 3.72
C ALA A 39 13.31 -12.01 4.25
N THR A 40 12.93 -11.44 5.38
CA THR A 40 11.56 -11.45 5.89
C THR A 40 11.23 -10.02 6.26
N GLU A 41 10.32 -9.40 5.51
CA GLU A 41 9.97 -7.99 5.68
C GLU A 41 8.46 -7.83 5.83
N SER A 42 8.05 -6.80 6.58
CA SER A 42 6.66 -6.42 6.76
C SER A 42 6.53 -4.95 6.43
N ILE A 43 5.83 -4.64 5.33
CA ILE A 43 5.57 -3.28 4.89
C ILE A 43 4.17 -2.91 5.35
N THR A 44 4.06 -1.90 6.22
CA THR A 44 2.76 -1.45 6.73
C THR A 44 2.17 -0.40 5.80
N MET A 45 0.84 -0.29 5.76
CA MET A 45 0.21 0.73 4.93
C MET A 45 0.52 2.16 5.39
N SER A 46 0.84 2.37 6.66
CA SER A 46 1.36 3.65 7.16
C SER A 46 2.73 4.03 6.59
N ASP A 47 3.53 3.06 6.14
CA ASP A 47 4.77 3.34 5.40
C ASP A 47 4.48 3.76 3.95
N LEU A 48 3.28 3.45 3.44
CA LEU A 48 2.84 3.67 2.07
C LEU A 48 2.00 4.94 1.91
N VAL A 49 1.18 5.27 2.92
CA VAL A 49 0.34 6.46 2.99
C VAL A 49 0.47 7.08 4.36
N ASP A 50 0.97 8.31 4.40
CA ASP A 50 1.04 9.08 5.65
C ASP A 50 -0.35 9.56 6.04
N THR A 51 -1.00 8.78 6.91
CA THR A 51 -2.33 9.09 7.45
C THR A 51 -2.32 10.36 8.31
N GLU A 52 -1.20 10.71 8.94
CA GLU A 52 -1.08 11.95 9.71
C GLU A 52 -1.07 13.15 8.75
N ASP A 53 -0.36 13.04 7.63
CA ASP A 53 -0.36 14.07 6.57
C ASP A 53 -1.75 14.25 5.95
N ILE A 54 -2.52 13.18 5.74
CA ILE A 54 -3.91 13.28 5.26
C ILE A 54 -4.79 14.02 6.26
N VAL A 55 -4.74 13.62 7.54
CA VAL A 55 -5.54 14.26 8.59
C VAL A 55 -5.13 15.72 8.77
N SER A 56 -3.83 16.01 8.75
CA SER A 56 -3.28 17.37 8.83
C SER A 56 -3.76 18.22 7.66
N SER A 57 -3.57 17.72 6.42
CA SER A 57 -4.01 18.39 5.19
C SER A 57 -5.51 18.71 5.20
N LEU A 58 -6.35 17.73 5.54
CA LEU A 58 -7.80 17.95 5.64
C LEU A 58 -8.15 18.95 6.73
N SER A 59 -7.48 18.88 7.89
CA SER A 59 -7.72 19.82 8.98
C SER A 59 -7.31 21.25 8.61
N GLU A 60 -6.21 21.42 7.85
CA GLU A 60 -5.79 22.72 7.33
C GLU A 60 -6.77 23.26 6.28
N SER A 61 -7.24 22.40 5.36
CA SER A 61 -8.17 22.80 4.30
C SER A 61 -9.54 23.24 4.81
N PHE A 62 -10.08 22.52 5.80
CA PHE A 62 -11.39 22.82 6.39
C PHE A 62 -11.32 23.76 7.61
N GLY A 63 -10.11 24.05 8.11
CA GLY A 63 -9.87 24.99 9.20
C GLY A 63 -10.17 24.44 10.60
N SER A 64 -9.99 25.29 11.61
CA SER A 64 -10.02 24.89 13.03
C SER A 64 -11.39 24.44 13.56
N ASP A 65 -12.47 24.72 12.83
CA ASP A 65 -13.83 24.31 13.21
C ASP A 65 -14.22 22.93 12.66
N ALA A 66 -13.30 22.29 11.94
CA ALA A 66 -13.47 20.93 11.45
C ALA A 66 -12.87 19.90 12.42
N THR A 67 -13.59 18.80 12.61
CA THR A 67 -13.05 17.58 13.21
C THR A 67 -12.93 16.52 12.12
N VAL A 68 -11.71 16.08 11.86
CA VAL A 68 -11.42 15.00 10.90
C VAL A 68 -11.32 13.69 11.66
N THR A 69 -12.07 12.69 11.22
CA THR A 69 -12.08 11.35 11.82
C THR A 69 -11.97 10.29 10.74
N GLN A 70 -11.10 9.32 10.93
CA GLN A 70 -11.09 8.13 10.10
C GLN A 70 -12.32 7.26 10.44
N LYS A 71 -13.07 6.84 9.43
CA LYS A 71 -14.24 5.99 9.64
C LYS A 71 -13.83 4.54 9.87
N SER A 72 -14.35 3.94 10.94
CA SER A 72 -14.03 2.56 11.31
C SER A 72 -14.61 1.49 10.37
N ASP A 73 -15.67 1.83 9.62
CA ASP A 73 -16.35 0.94 8.69
C ASP A 73 -15.77 1.00 7.27
N ASN A 74 -14.97 2.02 6.95
CA ASN A 74 -14.19 2.09 5.72
C ASN A 74 -12.86 2.83 5.98
N PRO A 75 -11.72 2.11 6.01
CA PRO A 75 -10.43 2.67 6.42
C PRO A 75 -9.90 3.79 5.52
N LEU A 76 -10.49 4.00 4.32
CA LEU A 76 -10.17 5.08 3.39
C LEU A 76 -11.15 6.23 3.37
N THR A 77 -12.19 6.17 4.21
CA THR A 77 -13.12 7.28 4.30
C THR A 77 -12.77 8.12 5.51
N TYR A 78 -12.44 9.38 5.26
CA TYR A 78 -12.32 10.37 6.31
C TYR A 78 -13.63 11.13 6.40
N GLY A 79 -14.25 11.09 7.59
CA GLY A 79 -15.39 11.93 7.92
C GLY A 79 -14.88 13.28 8.42
N VAL A 80 -15.31 14.36 7.77
CA VAL A 80 -15.10 15.72 8.22
C VAL A 80 -16.41 16.26 8.79
N ASP A 81 -16.38 16.62 10.08
CA ASP A 81 -17.47 17.32 10.76
C ASP A 81 -17.08 18.80 10.87
N LEU A 82 -17.52 19.60 9.91
CA LEU A 82 -17.30 21.04 9.88
C LEU A 82 -18.43 21.75 10.62
N LYS A 83 -18.13 22.36 11.76
CA LYS A 83 -19.08 23.22 12.47
C LYS A 83 -19.13 24.58 11.78
N ILE A 84 -20.29 24.94 11.22
CA ILE A 84 -20.49 26.24 10.56
C ILE A 84 -20.90 27.30 11.58
N PHE A 85 -21.91 26.99 12.40
CA PHE A 85 -22.42 27.88 13.44
C PHE A 85 -22.74 27.10 14.70
N ASP A 86 -22.34 27.64 15.85
CA ASP A 86 -22.82 27.17 17.14
C ASP A 86 -24.09 27.92 17.59
N SER A 87 -24.61 27.51 18.75
CA SER A 87 -25.84 28.05 19.29
C SER A 87 -25.78 29.57 19.55
N GLN A 88 -24.61 30.09 19.93
CA GLN A 88 -24.45 31.52 20.20
C GLN A 88 -24.36 32.29 18.89
N ASP A 89 -23.60 31.78 17.91
CA ASP A 89 -23.49 32.44 16.61
C ASP A 89 -24.86 32.57 15.94
N ILE A 90 -25.70 31.54 16.01
CA ILE A 90 -27.08 31.58 15.47
C ILE A 90 -27.92 32.64 16.20
N LEU A 91 -27.81 32.77 17.53
CA LEU A 91 -28.57 33.76 18.29
C LEU A 91 -28.14 35.19 17.97
N ASP A 92 -26.86 35.41 17.68
CA ASP A 92 -26.30 36.71 17.37
C ASP A 92 -26.82 37.25 16.03
N GLU A 93 -27.06 36.36 15.06
CA GLU A 93 -27.64 36.71 13.75
C GLU A 93 -29.18 36.92 13.79
N ILE A 94 -29.87 36.37 14.80
CA ILE A 94 -31.33 36.54 14.92
C ILE A 94 -31.66 37.98 15.38
N PRO A 95 -32.58 38.70 14.70
CA PRO A 95 -32.95 40.06 15.07
C PRO A 95 -33.40 40.20 16.52
N GLY A 96 -32.79 41.15 17.22
CA GLY A 96 -33.03 41.38 18.64
C GLY A 96 -32.19 40.52 19.58
N SER A 97 -31.30 39.68 19.04
CA SER A 97 -30.28 38.88 19.73
C SER A 97 -30.84 38.20 20.99
N PRO A 98 -31.81 37.28 20.84
CA PRO A 98 -32.46 36.64 21.97
C PRO A 98 -31.44 35.90 22.85
N ILE A 99 -31.68 35.90 24.16
CA ILE A 99 -30.77 35.27 25.13
C ILE A 99 -30.78 33.73 25.01
N ASN A 100 -31.86 33.15 24.47
CA ASN A 100 -31.98 31.72 24.21
C ASN A 100 -33.07 31.43 23.15
N PHE A 101 -33.09 30.19 22.66
CA PHE A 101 -34.00 29.75 21.60
C PHE A 101 -35.48 29.64 22.01
N GLY A 102 -35.80 29.67 23.30
CA GLY A 102 -37.18 29.80 23.77
C GLY A 102 -37.82 31.16 23.47
N GLY A 103 -36.99 32.18 23.19
CA GLY A 103 -37.42 33.51 22.75
C GLY A 103 -37.48 33.68 21.23
N VAL A 104 -37.03 32.70 20.46
CA VAL A 104 -37.01 32.76 18.99
C VAL A 104 -38.39 32.41 18.46
N SER A 105 -38.96 33.29 17.64
CA SER A 105 -40.27 33.06 17.03
C SER A 105 -40.15 32.07 15.87
N GLY A 106 -41.23 31.35 15.56
CA GLY A 106 -41.24 30.52 14.35
C GLY A 106 -41.16 31.38 13.09
N GLY A 107 -40.32 30.99 12.13
CA GLY A 107 -40.08 31.71 10.89
C GLY A 107 -38.65 31.54 10.36
N PRO A 108 -38.39 32.08 9.16
CA PRO A 108 -37.07 32.10 8.55
C PRO A 108 -36.21 33.26 9.10
N TYR A 109 -34.92 33.01 9.22
CA TYR A 109 -33.88 33.96 9.62
C TYR A 109 -32.64 33.74 8.76
N ASP A 110 -32.10 34.80 8.18
CA ASP A 110 -30.87 34.73 7.40
C ASP A 110 -29.68 34.73 8.36
N LEU A 111 -28.81 33.73 8.23
CA LEU A 111 -27.55 33.60 8.98
C LEU A 111 -26.35 34.07 8.15
N VAL A 112 -26.42 33.91 6.83
CA VAL A 112 -25.42 34.40 5.89
C VAL A 112 -26.14 35.04 4.72
N THR A 113 -25.59 36.16 4.25
CA THR A 113 -26.07 36.90 3.08
C THR A 113 -24.93 37.06 2.09
N SER A 114 -25.24 37.28 0.81
CA SER A 114 -24.25 37.38 -0.26
C SER A 114 -23.14 38.43 0.01
N ASP A 115 -23.47 39.50 0.75
CA ASP A 115 -22.54 40.56 1.11
C ASP A 115 -21.53 40.16 2.22
N ALA A 116 -21.77 39.03 2.89
CA ALA A 116 -20.99 38.51 4.02
C ALA A 116 -20.72 37.00 3.88
N SER A 117 -20.39 36.55 2.66
CA SER A 117 -20.06 35.15 2.39
C SER A 117 -18.91 34.63 3.26
N LEU A 118 -19.02 33.36 3.67
CA LEU A 118 -18.05 32.69 4.53
C LEU A 118 -17.30 31.64 3.72
N MET A 119 -15.97 31.63 3.80
CA MET A 119 -15.18 30.54 3.22
C MET A 119 -15.31 29.31 4.12
N LEU A 120 -15.79 28.20 3.57
CA LEU A 120 -15.93 26.94 4.32
C LEU A 120 -14.70 26.05 4.17
N VAL A 121 -14.16 25.98 2.95
CA VAL A 121 -13.05 25.07 2.60
C VAL A 121 -12.13 25.77 1.61
N SER A 122 -10.82 25.59 1.81
CA SER A 122 -9.78 26.01 0.87
C SER A 122 -8.87 24.82 0.55
N LEU A 123 -8.90 24.38 -0.71
CA LEU A 123 -8.11 23.23 -1.17
C LEU A 123 -6.88 23.63 -1.98
N ASP A 124 -6.68 24.94 -2.19
CA ASP A 124 -5.57 25.50 -2.96
C ASP A 124 -4.22 24.90 -2.51
N GLY A 125 -3.63 24.06 -3.35
CA GLY A 125 -2.30 23.48 -3.11
C GLY A 125 -2.23 22.32 -2.12
N THR A 126 -3.38 21.72 -1.75
CA THR A 126 -3.39 20.55 -0.86
C THR A 126 -2.99 19.30 -1.64
N THR A 127 -1.85 18.69 -1.28
CA THR A 127 -1.40 17.40 -1.80
C THR A 127 -1.58 16.35 -0.72
N PHE A 128 -2.25 15.24 -1.03
CA PHE A 128 -2.43 14.13 -0.09
C PHE A 128 -1.21 13.18 -0.10
N GLY A 129 -0.05 13.72 0.28
CA GLY A 129 1.22 12.97 0.30
C GLY A 129 1.72 12.57 -1.11
N SER A 130 2.29 11.37 -1.22
CA SER A 130 2.80 10.78 -2.47
C SER A 130 1.74 10.53 -3.54
N LEU A 131 0.45 10.59 -3.17
CA LEU A 131 -0.69 10.33 -4.06
C LEU A 131 -1.01 11.50 -5.01
N GLY A 132 -0.28 12.63 -4.93
CA GLY A 132 -0.40 13.72 -5.89
C GLY A 132 -1.78 14.41 -5.91
N GLU A 133 -2.20 14.88 -7.09
CA GLU A 133 -3.52 15.49 -7.34
C GLU A 133 -4.62 14.41 -7.42
N ILE A 134 -5.52 14.38 -6.44
CA ILE A 134 -6.65 13.43 -6.41
C ILE A 134 -7.89 14.11 -7.00
N SER A 135 -8.41 13.55 -8.08
CA SER A 135 -9.74 13.92 -8.61
C SER A 135 -10.78 12.99 -8.00
N LEU A 136 -11.75 13.54 -7.28
CA LEU A 136 -12.79 12.77 -6.60
C LEU A 136 -13.99 12.55 -7.53
N THR A 137 -14.42 11.30 -7.69
CA THR A 137 -15.63 10.96 -8.47
C THR A 137 -16.91 11.40 -7.78
N SER A 138 -16.93 11.33 -6.45
CA SER A 138 -18.00 11.85 -5.60
C SER A 138 -17.45 12.21 -4.21
N LEU A 139 -18.06 13.21 -3.59
CA LEU A 139 -17.78 13.65 -2.23
C LEU A 139 -19.11 13.84 -1.49
N PRO A 140 -19.71 12.75 -0.98
CA PRO A 140 -20.99 12.81 -0.29
C PRO A 140 -20.93 13.76 0.91
N ALA A 141 -21.91 14.65 1.00
CA ALA A 141 -22.03 15.60 2.10
C ALA A 141 -23.49 15.73 2.56
N THR A 142 -23.67 16.16 3.80
CA THR A 142 -24.99 16.42 4.38
C THR A 142 -24.91 17.58 5.35
N LEU A 143 -25.80 18.55 5.17
CA LEU A 143 -26.01 19.64 6.12
C LEU A 143 -26.96 19.18 7.22
N VAL A 144 -26.56 19.31 8.48
CA VAL A 144 -27.34 18.82 9.62
C VAL A 144 -27.45 19.85 10.74
N VAL A 145 -28.50 19.72 11.54
CA VAL A 145 -28.68 20.44 12.81
C VAL A 145 -28.67 19.43 13.94
N THR A 146 -27.78 19.65 14.91
CA THR A 146 -27.66 18.82 16.11
C THR A 146 -27.98 19.63 17.36
N GLY A 147 -28.10 18.98 18.53
CA GLY A 147 -28.34 19.69 19.80
C GLY A 147 -29.78 20.17 20.03
N ILE A 148 -30.73 19.62 19.26
CA ILE A 148 -32.18 19.84 19.40
C ILE A 148 -32.92 18.51 19.58
N SER A 149 -34.07 18.53 20.25
CA SER A 149 -34.83 17.32 20.57
C SER A 149 -35.54 16.70 19.37
N ASP A 150 -35.97 17.54 18.42
CA ASP A 150 -36.63 17.13 17.19
C ASP A 150 -36.02 17.88 16.00
N PRO A 151 -35.24 17.21 15.13
CA PRO A 151 -34.63 17.83 13.96
C PRO A 151 -35.63 18.47 13.00
N SER A 152 -36.88 18.01 12.98
CA SER A 152 -37.91 18.56 12.10
C SER A 152 -38.41 19.95 12.51
N ASP A 153 -38.06 20.41 13.73
CA ASP A 153 -38.38 21.75 14.19
C ASP A 153 -37.50 22.84 13.55
N VAL A 154 -36.42 22.45 12.87
CA VAL A 154 -35.47 23.36 12.22
C VAL A 154 -35.15 22.85 10.82
N THR A 155 -35.29 23.71 9.82
CA THR A 155 -34.78 23.43 8.47
C THR A 155 -33.77 24.49 8.07
N ILE A 156 -32.79 24.10 7.27
CA ILE A 156 -31.80 25.03 6.71
C ILE A 156 -31.81 24.91 5.21
N GLU A 157 -31.77 26.05 4.54
CA GLU A 157 -31.49 26.17 3.12
C GLU A 157 -30.23 27.01 2.98
N ALA A 158 -29.31 26.59 2.11
CA ALA A 158 -28.05 27.28 1.88
C ALA A 158 -27.64 27.24 0.42
N ILE A 159 -26.80 28.19 0.01
CA ILE A 159 -26.18 28.27 -1.30
C ILE A 159 -24.67 28.20 -1.13
N LEU A 160 -24.07 27.15 -1.69
CA LEU A 160 -22.63 27.00 -1.80
C LEU A 160 -22.17 27.48 -3.17
N THR A 161 -21.06 28.20 -3.23
CA THR A 161 -20.47 28.67 -4.49
C THR A 161 -18.98 28.42 -4.59
N THR A 162 -18.53 28.25 -5.82
CA THR A 162 -17.13 28.30 -6.23
C THR A 162 -16.93 29.46 -7.22
N THR A 163 -15.79 29.50 -7.89
CA THR A 163 -15.55 30.48 -8.96
C THR A 163 -16.46 30.30 -10.19
N SER A 164 -16.97 29.09 -10.41
CA SER A 164 -17.70 28.72 -11.65
C SER A 164 -19.12 28.22 -11.41
N ASP A 165 -19.40 27.63 -10.24
CA ASP A 165 -20.66 26.94 -9.96
C ASP A 165 -21.33 27.40 -8.66
N SER A 166 -22.64 27.15 -8.59
CA SER A 166 -23.46 27.37 -7.39
C SER A 166 -24.37 26.17 -7.16
N THR A 167 -24.46 25.72 -5.91
CA THR A 167 -25.31 24.59 -5.51
C THR A 167 -26.19 24.99 -4.34
N SER A 168 -27.50 24.83 -4.48
CA SER A 168 -28.45 24.97 -3.37
C SER A 168 -28.55 23.64 -2.63
N ILE A 169 -28.45 23.70 -1.29
CA ILE A 169 -28.49 22.54 -0.41
C ILE A 169 -29.53 22.75 0.69
N SER A 170 -30.07 21.66 1.22
CA SER A 170 -31.04 21.68 2.31
C SER A 170 -30.63 20.74 3.44
N SER A 171 -31.06 21.05 4.66
CA SER A 171 -30.75 20.23 5.85
C SER A 171 -31.36 18.84 5.75
N GLY A 172 -30.57 17.81 5.99
CA GLY A 172 -30.99 16.41 6.01
C GLY A 172 -31.06 15.73 4.64
N GLU A 173 -30.84 16.47 3.55
CA GLU A 173 -30.67 15.91 2.21
C GLU A 173 -29.19 15.68 1.91
N GLY A 174 -28.87 14.51 1.35
CA GLY A 174 -27.53 14.21 0.88
C GLY A 174 -27.25 14.88 -0.46
N PHE A 175 -26.06 15.42 -0.63
CA PHE A 175 -25.59 16.04 -1.87
C PHE A 175 -24.13 15.68 -2.14
N ASP A 176 -23.65 16.02 -3.33
CA ASP A 176 -22.29 15.70 -3.78
C ASP A 176 -21.48 16.99 -3.92
N LEU A 177 -20.42 17.12 -3.11
CA LEU A 177 -19.45 18.21 -3.18
C LEU A 177 -18.36 17.98 -4.22
N GLY A 178 -18.26 16.79 -4.82
CA GLY A 178 -17.17 16.38 -5.71
C GLY A 178 -16.92 17.38 -6.84
N PRO A 179 -17.96 17.81 -7.58
CA PRO A 179 -17.80 18.83 -8.63
C PRO A 179 -17.19 20.14 -8.12
N LEU A 180 -17.61 20.62 -6.93
CA LEU A 180 -17.08 21.85 -6.34
C LEU A 180 -15.64 21.67 -5.82
N PHE A 181 -15.34 20.48 -5.28
CA PHE A 181 -14.03 20.12 -4.74
C PHE A 181 -12.97 20.00 -5.84
N ASN A 182 -13.32 19.40 -6.97
CA ASN A 182 -12.42 19.17 -8.11
C ASN A 182 -12.03 20.44 -8.88
N GLU A 183 -12.70 21.57 -8.65
CA GLU A 183 -12.31 22.85 -9.23
C GLU A 183 -11.03 23.43 -8.59
N TYR A 184 -10.46 22.76 -7.57
CA TYR A 184 -9.28 23.21 -6.80
C TYR A 184 -9.41 24.67 -6.40
N SER A 185 -10.61 25.03 -5.94
CA SER A 185 -10.98 26.39 -5.61
C SER A 185 -11.56 26.45 -4.19
N LYS A 186 -11.77 27.67 -3.72
CA LYS A 186 -12.40 27.92 -2.42
C LYS A 186 -13.90 27.73 -2.53
N ILE A 187 -14.46 26.97 -1.59
CA ILE A 187 -15.91 26.81 -1.45
C ILE A 187 -16.40 27.84 -0.45
N TYR A 188 -17.34 28.68 -0.89
CA TYR A 188 -17.98 29.70 -0.07
C TYR A 188 -19.42 29.31 0.25
N LEU A 189 -19.84 29.60 1.47
CA LEU A 189 -21.23 29.72 1.85
C LEU A 189 -21.68 31.14 1.51
N GLU A 190 -22.43 31.29 0.43
CA GLU A 190 -22.89 32.59 -0.05
C GLU A 190 -24.14 33.06 0.68
N GLU A 191 -25.10 32.17 0.89
CA GLU A 191 -26.36 32.45 1.58
C GLU A 191 -26.73 31.27 2.47
N MET A 192 -27.32 31.55 3.63
CA MET A 192 -27.88 30.54 4.52
C MET A 192 -29.08 31.11 5.27
N THR A 193 -30.21 30.40 5.21
CA THR A 193 -31.41 30.72 5.95
C THR A 193 -31.78 29.54 6.85
N ILE A 194 -31.95 29.81 8.14
CA ILE A 194 -32.50 28.86 9.12
C ILE A 194 -33.99 29.16 9.33
N THR A 195 -34.83 28.13 9.29
CA THR A 195 -36.27 28.25 9.54
C THR A 195 -36.65 27.44 10.76
N PHE A 196 -37.22 28.11 11.76
CA PHE A 196 -37.78 27.47 12.94
C PHE A 196 -39.28 27.22 12.73
N ALA A 197 -39.73 25.98 12.82
CA ALA A 197 -41.16 25.66 12.77
C ALA A 197 -41.91 26.26 13.99
N LYS A 198 -41.22 26.31 15.13
CA LYS A 198 -41.69 26.84 16.42
C LYS A 198 -40.49 27.24 17.28
N ALA A 199 -40.75 27.97 18.37
CA ALA A 199 -39.74 28.21 19.39
C ALA A 199 -39.20 26.89 19.95
N LEU A 200 -37.87 26.78 20.10
CA LEU A 200 -37.24 25.61 20.71
C LEU A 200 -37.26 25.73 22.24
N SER A 201 -36.75 24.71 22.91
CA SER A 201 -36.54 24.78 24.36
C SER A 201 -35.47 25.82 24.72
N SER A 202 -35.57 26.46 25.88
CA SER A 202 -34.58 27.45 26.34
C SER A 202 -33.20 26.85 26.63
N ASP A 203 -33.10 25.54 26.80
CA ASP A 203 -31.85 24.78 26.95
C ASP A 203 -31.39 24.11 25.65
N ALA A 204 -32.09 24.34 24.53
CA ALA A 204 -31.66 23.86 23.22
C ALA A 204 -30.35 24.55 22.83
N SER A 205 -29.43 23.76 22.26
CA SER A 205 -28.12 24.22 21.80
C SER A 205 -27.91 23.78 20.36
N PRO A 206 -28.71 24.30 19.40
CA PRO A 206 -28.58 23.94 18.01
C PRO A 206 -27.17 24.23 17.50
N THR A 207 -26.62 23.31 16.72
CA THR A 207 -25.34 23.50 16.04
C THR A 207 -25.50 23.05 14.60
N ILE A 208 -25.11 23.92 13.66
CA ILE A 208 -25.17 23.67 12.23
C ILE A 208 -23.84 23.08 11.80
N LYS A 209 -23.89 21.90 11.19
CA LYS A 209 -22.71 21.16 10.76
C LYS A 209 -22.84 20.73 9.31
N LEU A 210 -21.74 20.81 8.59
CA LEU A 210 -21.57 20.13 7.31
C LEU A 210 -20.77 18.86 7.57
N LEU A 211 -21.42 17.71 7.35
CA LEU A 211 -20.78 16.41 7.41
C LEU A 211 -20.32 16.06 5.99
N VAL A 212 -19.04 15.78 5.81
CA VAL A 212 -18.48 15.38 4.52
C VAL A 212 -17.81 14.02 4.69
N ASP A 213 -18.16 13.08 3.84
CA ASP A 213 -17.47 11.81 3.73
C ASP A 213 -16.53 11.90 2.54
N ILE A 214 -15.22 11.82 2.81
CA ILE A 214 -14.17 11.85 1.80
C ILE A 214 -13.74 10.41 1.53
N PRO A 215 -14.34 9.72 0.54
CA PRO A 215 -13.81 8.45 0.09
C PRO A 215 -12.51 8.72 -0.67
N PHE A 216 -11.38 8.22 -0.16
CA PHE A 216 -10.17 8.15 -0.97
C PHE A 216 -10.30 7.00 -1.96
N GLU A 217 -11.08 7.23 -3.02
CA GLU A 217 -11.00 6.47 -4.28
C GLU A 217 -10.05 7.21 -5.20
N PHE A 218 -8.95 6.57 -5.59
CA PHE A 218 -7.94 7.19 -6.45
C PHE A 218 -7.69 6.32 -7.68
N THR A 219 -7.41 7.00 -8.78
CA THR A 219 -6.87 6.39 -10.00
C THR A 219 -5.35 6.48 -9.92
N ILE A 220 -4.68 5.36 -10.11
CA ILE A 220 -3.22 5.34 -10.23
C ILE A 220 -2.94 5.51 -11.71
N THR A 221 -2.43 6.67 -12.12
CA THR A 221 -2.25 7.03 -13.53
C THR A 221 -0.97 6.45 -14.13
N GLU A 222 0.02 6.15 -13.31
CA GLU A 222 1.31 5.57 -13.66
C GLU A 222 1.76 4.60 -12.55
N ASP A 223 2.61 3.63 -12.86
CA ASP A 223 3.19 2.72 -11.85
C ASP A 223 4.00 3.54 -10.81
N VAL A 224 3.75 3.31 -9.52
CA VAL A 224 4.40 4.03 -8.41
C VAL A 224 5.30 3.07 -7.65
N GLU A 225 6.59 3.40 -7.53
CA GLU A 225 7.52 2.69 -6.66
C GLU A 225 7.13 2.95 -5.19
N LEU A 226 6.83 1.89 -4.46
CA LEU A 226 6.45 1.94 -3.05
C LEU A 226 7.64 1.69 -2.12
N TYR A 227 8.50 0.77 -2.52
CA TYR A 227 9.67 0.36 -1.75
C TYR A 227 10.74 -0.16 -2.69
N THR A 228 12.00 0.14 -2.38
CA THR A 228 13.16 -0.50 -2.98
C THR A 228 14.23 -0.70 -1.92
N ASN A 229 14.92 -1.84 -1.94
CA ASN A 229 16.07 -2.07 -1.07
C ASN A 229 17.39 -1.55 -1.67
N LYS A 230 17.34 -0.81 -2.79
CA LYS A 230 18.52 -0.34 -3.52
C LYS A 230 19.56 0.37 -2.65
N ASP A 231 19.12 1.22 -1.73
CA ASP A 231 20.01 1.98 -0.83
C ASP A 231 20.54 1.12 0.34
N GLU A 232 20.01 -0.09 0.51
CA GLU A 232 20.34 -1.03 1.60
C GLU A 232 21.15 -2.23 1.09
N VAL A 233 21.51 -2.25 -0.19
CA VAL A 233 22.32 -3.33 -0.78
C VAL A 233 23.68 -3.43 -0.07
N PRO A 234 24.02 -4.59 0.52
CA PRO A 234 25.29 -4.75 1.20
C PRO A 234 26.48 -4.70 0.22
N GLN A 235 27.65 -4.37 0.75
CA GLN A 235 28.91 -4.30 -0.01
C GLN A 235 29.45 -5.69 -0.41
N GLU A 236 28.85 -6.76 0.13
CA GLU A 236 29.11 -8.14 -0.21
C GLU A 236 27.97 -8.68 -1.08
N ASP A 237 28.28 -9.68 -1.89
CA ASP A 237 27.31 -10.33 -2.78
C ASP A 237 26.36 -11.26 -2.00
N ILE A 238 25.34 -11.83 -2.68
CA ILE A 238 24.37 -12.75 -2.04
C ILE A 238 24.99 -14.05 -1.46
N PHE A 239 26.26 -14.32 -1.76
CA PHE A 239 27.03 -15.45 -1.23
C PHE A 239 28.14 -15.01 -0.26
N GLY A 240 28.22 -13.72 0.10
CA GLY A 240 29.23 -13.15 0.99
C GLY A 240 30.60 -12.91 0.34
N ARG A 241 30.70 -12.88 -1.00
CA ARG A 241 31.92 -12.47 -1.71
C ARG A 241 32.05 -10.95 -1.72
N SER A 242 33.25 -10.48 -1.45
CA SER A 242 33.67 -9.10 -1.70
C SER A 242 34.50 -9.05 -3.00
N GLY A 243 34.64 -7.87 -3.63
CA GLY A 243 35.37 -7.71 -4.90
C GLY A 243 36.87 -8.10 -4.87
N GLU A 244 37.40 -8.49 -3.70
CA GLU A 244 38.78 -8.97 -3.52
C GLU A 244 38.89 -10.51 -3.36
N ASP A 245 37.77 -11.22 -3.24
CA ASP A 245 37.77 -12.66 -2.99
C ASP A 245 38.02 -13.47 -4.27
N PRO A 246 38.97 -14.45 -4.26
CA PRO A 246 39.17 -15.34 -5.40
C PRO A 246 37.91 -16.18 -5.64
N ASP A 247 37.64 -16.51 -6.92
CA ASP A 247 36.51 -17.30 -7.41
C ASP A 247 36.40 -18.70 -6.77
N VAL A 248 35.99 -18.79 -5.50
CA VAL A 248 35.73 -20.08 -4.84
C VAL A 248 34.38 -20.67 -5.29
N LEU A 249 33.50 -19.83 -5.87
CA LEU A 249 32.15 -20.21 -6.27
C LEU A 249 31.98 -20.38 -7.79
N SER A 250 33.01 -20.12 -8.62
CA SER A 250 32.89 -20.24 -10.08
C SER A 250 32.42 -21.62 -10.51
N ASP A 251 32.98 -22.67 -9.90
CA ASP A 251 32.63 -24.05 -10.22
C ASP A 251 31.17 -24.36 -9.88
N ILE A 252 30.64 -23.79 -8.78
CA ILE A 252 29.24 -23.95 -8.36
C ILE A 252 28.30 -23.16 -9.28
N LEU A 253 28.70 -21.96 -9.70
CA LEU A 253 27.92 -21.12 -10.62
C LEU A 253 27.92 -21.70 -12.04
N ASP A 254 29.00 -22.36 -12.46
CA ASP A 254 29.10 -23.03 -13.77
C ASP A 254 28.19 -24.26 -13.87
N ASP A 255 27.98 -24.96 -12.76
CA ASP A 255 27.11 -26.14 -12.67
C ASP A 255 25.64 -25.79 -12.33
N MET A 256 25.30 -24.51 -12.18
CA MET A 256 23.95 -24.06 -11.86
C MET A 256 23.07 -24.04 -13.11
N GLU A 257 22.03 -24.88 -13.13
CA GLU A 257 21.11 -24.98 -14.27
C GLU A 257 19.90 -24.04 -14.16
N SER A 258 19.51 -23.68 -12.93
CA SER A 258 18.39 -22.78 -12.67
C SER A 258 18.58 -21.96 -11.39
N LEU A 259 18.03 -20.76 -11.41
CA LEU A 259 17.90 -19.90 -10.24
C LEU A 259 16.43 -19.48 -10.12
N VAL A 260 15.77 -19.90 -9.05
CA VAL A 260 14.36 -19.56 -8.80
C VAL A 260 14.24 -18.87 -7.45
N LEU A 261 13.63 -17.70 -7.43
CA LEU A 261 13.27 -17.03 -6.19
C LEU A 261 11.83 -17.37 -5.86
N HIS A 262 11.60 -17.91 -4.68
CA HIS A 262 10.26 -18.13 -4.16
C HIS A 262 9.91 -17.01 -3.18
N MET A 263 8.66 -16.54 -3.27
CA MET A 263 8.10 -15.55 -2.38
C MET A 263 6.78 -16.06 -1.82
N GLU A 264 6.74 -16.32 -0.53
CA GLU A 264 5.49 -16.44 0.23
C GLU A 264 5.07 -15.04 0.70
N TYR A 265 3.78 -14.74 0.60
CA TYR A 265 3.27 -13.44 0.99
C TYR A 265 1.84 -13.46 1.54
N ASP A 266 1.61 -12.53 2.47
CA ASP A 266 0.27 -12.12 2.90
C ASP A 266 0.05 -10.67 2.47
N ASN A 267 -0.79 -10.46 1.46
CA ASN A 267 -1.17 -9.13 1.00
C ASN A 267 -2.58 -8.78 1.49
N THR A 268 -2.65 -8.04 2.60
CA THR A 268 -3.90 -7.56 3.19
C THR A 268 -4.15 -6.08 2.94
N THR A 269 -3.31 -5.43 2.10
CA THR A 269 -3.38 -4.00 1.77
C THR A 269 -4.61 -3.61 0.95
N GLY A 270 -5.38 -4.58 0.44
CA GLY A 270 -6.55 -4.33 -0.42
C GLY A 270 -6.20 -3.96 -1.87
N LEU A 271 -4.92 -3.77 -2.19
CA LEU A 271 -4.46 -3.49 -3.55
C LEU A 271 -3.63 -4.64 -4.11
N PRO A 272 -3.81 -4.99 -5.40
CA PRO A 272 -2.81 -5.77 -6.10
C PRO A 272 -1.53 -4.93 -6.26
N LEU A 273 -0.38 -5.56 -6.05
CA LEU A 273 0.94 -4.94 -6.22
C LEU A 273 1.71 -5.68 -7.32
N LYS A 274 2.83 -5.12 -7.75
CA LYS A 274 3.86 -5.80 -8.54
C LYS A 274 5.13 -5.87 -7.73
N MET A 275 5.89 -6.92 -7.93
CA MET A 275 7.24 -7.07 -7.42
C MET A 275 8.18 -7.19 -8.60
N GLU A 276 9.20 -6.35 -8.61
CA GLU A 276 10.29 -6.37 -9.57
C GLU A 276 11.56 -6.87 -8.87
N VAL A 277 12.27 -7.80 -9.52
CA VAL A 277 13.54 -8.36 -9.05
C VAL A 277 14.59 -8.14 -10.12
N GLN A 278 15.67 -7.44 -9.76
CA GLN A 278 16.74 -7.08 -10.68
C GLN A 278 18.12 -7.45 -10.14
N GLY A 279 19.00 -7.95 -11.01
CA GLY A 279 20.41 -8.13 -10.69
C GLY A 279 21.13 -6.78 -10.53
N TRP A 280 22.01 -6.67 -9.53
CA TRP A 280 22.69 -5.43 -9.18
C TRP A 280 24.20 -5.62 -9.09
N ASP A 281 24.94 -4.75 -9.77
CA ASP A 281 26.38 -4.60 -9.66
C ASP A 281 26.69 -3.64 -8.52
N VAL A 282 27.18 -4.19 -7.41
CA VAL A 282 27.48 -3.43 -6.19
C VAL A 282 28.66 -2.47 -6.40
N GLU A 283 29.63 -2.83 -7.25
CA GLU A 283 30.80 -1.98 -7.50
C GLU A 283 30.45 -0.77 -8.38
N ASN A 284 29.61 -0.98 -9.39
CA ASN A 284 29.19 0.06 -10.33
C ASN A 284 27.93 0.81 -9.89
N ASP A 285 27.30 0.41 -8.78
CA ASP A 285 26.06 0.98 -8.23
C ASP A 285 24.96 1.07 -9.31
N GLY A 286 24.72 -0.07 -9.99
CA GLY A 286 23.81 -0.11 -11.13
C GLY A 286 23.24 -1.48 -11.42
N PRO A 287 22.17 -1.53 -12.22
CA PRO A 287 21.59 -2.79 -12.65
C PRO A 287 22.55 -3.56 -13.57
N THR A 288 22.48 -4.89 -13.53
CA THR A 288 23.22 -5.75 -14.46
C THR A 288 22.61 -5.71 -15.87
N ALA A 289 23.23 -6.42 -16.82
CA ALA A 289 22.79 -6.40 -18.21
C ALA A 289 21.43 -7.07 -18.43
N SER A 290 21.08 -8.04 -17.58
CA SER A 290 19.78 -8.68 -17.61
C SER A 290 18.68 -7.71 -17.16
N GLY A 291 17.52 -7.84 -17.81
CA GLY A 291 16.31 -7.11 -17.41
C GLY A 291 15.80 -7.57 -16.05
N ALA A 292 14.87 -6.80 -15.49
CA ALA A 292 14.19 -7.18 -14.28
C ALA A 292 13.06 -8.19 -14.56
N GLU A 293 12.85 -9.09 -13.61
CA GLU A 293 11.72 -10.03 -13.63
C GLU A 293 10.59 -9.46 -12.78
N ILE A 294 9.36 -9.49 -13.30
CA ILE A 294 8.21 -8.82 -12.69
C ILE A 294 7.08 -9.82 -12.50
N GLU A 295 6.53 -9.89 -11.29
CA GLU A 295 5.37 -10.72 -10.97
C GLU A 295 4.30 -9.93 -10.21
N GLU A 296 3.05 -10.36 -10.37
CA GLU A 296 1.90 -9.76 -9.68
C GLU A 296 1.68 -10.35 -8.28
N ILE A 297 1.48 -9.48 -7.30
CA ILE A 297 1.10 -9.81 -5.93
C ILE A 297 -0.39 -9.53 -5.77
N SER A 298 -1.20 -10.58 -5.86
CA SER A 298 -2.64 -10.49 -5.66
C SER A 298 -3.02 -10.22 -4.20
N VAL A 299 -4.21 -9.69 -3.95
CA VAL A 299 -4.73 -9.57 -2.57
C VAL A 299 -5.07 -10.95 -2.00
N GLY A 300 -4.67 -11.20 -0.75
CA GLY A 300 -4.97 -12.42 -0.01
C GLY A 300 -3.79 -12.89 0.84
N GLU A 301 -4.09 -13.85 1.71
CA GLU A 301 -3.12 -14.52 2.60
C GLU A 301 -2.67 -15.86 2.00
N ASP A 302 -1.56 -16.39 2.53
CA ASP A 302 -0.94 -17.67 2.20
C ASP A 302 -0.71 -17.86 0.68
N LYS A 303 -0.22 -16.81 0.02
CA LYS A 303 0.06 -16.83 -1.41
C LYS A 303 1.53 -17.13 -1.66
N THR A 304 1.80 -17.69 -2.83
CA THR A 304 3.16 -17.96 -3.29
C THR A 304 3.30 -17.51 -4.74
N VAL A 305 4.44 -16.93 -5.07
CA VAL A 305 4.86 -16.66 -6.44
C VAL A 305 6.34 -17.02 -6.61
N GLU A 306 6.72 -17.35 -7.84
CA GLU A 306 8.07 -17.79 -8.18
C GLU A 306 8.61 -16.89 -9.29
N PHE A 307 9.82 -16.36 -9.11
CA PHE A 307 10.54 -15.61 -10.13
C PHE A 307 11.59 -16.51 -10.74
N ASN A 308 11.55 -16.67 -12.06
CA ASN A 308 12.59 -17.38 -12.78
C ASN A 308 13.78 -16.46 -13.07
N LEU A 309 14.77 -16.49 -12.20
CA LEU A 309 15.97 -15.67 -12.28
C LEU A 309 17.12 -16.34 -13.02
N THR A 310 16.87 -17.43 -13.77
CA THR A 310 17.91 -18.20 -14.48
C THR A 310 18.71 -17.33 -15.46
N GLY A 311 18.12 -16.26 -16.00
CA GLY A 311 18.84 -15.29 -16.84
C GLY A 311 19.98 -14.56 -16.11
N LEU A 312 19.90 -14.42 -14.78
CA LEU A 312 20.88 -13.70 -13.97
C LEU A 312 22.15 -14.53 -13.68
N ILE A 313 22.17 -15.82 -14.01
CA ILE A 313 23.30 -16.70 -13.68
C ILE A 313 24.60 -16.21 -14.33
N GLU A 314 24.55 -15.74 -15.58
CA GLU A 314 25.74 -15.21 -16.26
C GLU A 314 26.18 -13.87 -15.67
N ASP A 315 25.22 -13.01 -15.30
CA ASP A 315 25.53 -11.75 -14.60
C ASP A 315 26.20 -12.02 -13.24
N MET A 316 25.77 -13.05 -12.51
CA MET A 316 26.37 -13.45 -11.21
C MET A 316 27.82 -13.95 -11.32
N LYS A 317 28.21 -14.46 -12.50
CA LYS A 317 29.57 -14.88 -12.79
C LYS A 317 30.46 -13.69 -13.17
N ASP A 318 29.93 -12.80 -14.00
CA ASP A 318 30.67 -11.67 -14.55
C ASP A 318 30.75 -10.48 -13.58
N THR A 319 29.89 -10.43 -12.57
CA THR A 319 29.79 -9.34 -11.60
C THR A 319 30.07 -9.83 -10.18
N VAL A 320 31.08 -9.25 -9.53
CA VAL A 320 31.40 -9.47 -8.12
C VAL A 320 31.77 -8.14 -7.47
N PRO A 321 31.03 -7.62 -6.48
CA PRO A 321 29.89 -8.26 -5.80
C PRO A 321 28.57 -8.11 -6.57
N PHE A 322 27.79 -9.19 -6.67
CA PHE A 322 26.45 -9.23 -7.26
C PHE A 322 25.36 -9.28 -6.18
N ASN A 323 24.33 -8.43 -6.30
CA ASN A 323 23.18 -8.48 -5.41
C ASN A 323 21.84 -8.51 -6.14
N LEU A 324 20.75 -8.69 -5.39
CA LEU A 324 19.39 -8.56 -5.90
C LEU A 324 18.75 -7.29 -5.33
N VAL A 325 18.23 -6.47 -6.22
CA VAL A 325 17.34 -5.36 -5.87
C VAL A 325 15.90 -5.80 -6.05
N PHE A 326 15.12 -5.54 -5.01
CA PHE A 326 13.70 -5.82 -4.89
C PHE A 326 12.96 -4.51 -4.89
N THR A 327 12.00 -4.36 -5.79
CA THR A 327 11.19 -3.15 -5.88
C THR A 327 9.71 -3.52 -5.86
N VAL A 328 8.98 -3.01 -4.87
CA VAL A 328 7.53 -3.16 -4.78
C VAL A 328 6.89 -1.98 -5.49
N ILE A 329 6.00 -2.27 -6.44
CA ILE A 329 5.37 -1.28 -7.30
C ILE A 329 3.85 -1.36 -7.12
N LEU A 330 3.23 -0.21 -6.95
CA LEU A 330 1.79 -0.06 -7.06
C LEU A 330 1.42 0.15 -8.54
N PRO A 331 0.78 -0.82 -9.21
CA PRO A 331 0.50 -0.71 -10.63
C PRO A 331 -0.58 0.32 -10.95
N GLN A 332 -0.49 0.87 -12.16
CA GLN A 332 -1.56 1.64 -12.77
C GLN A 332 -2.92 0.90 -12.65
N SER A 333 -3.92 1.58 -12.11
CA SER A 333 -5.26 1.03 -11.92
C SER A 333 -6.33 2.11 -12.03
N GLU A 334 -7.46 1.74 -12.66
CA GLU A 334 -8.63 2.62 -12.81
C GLU A 334 -9.40 2.80 -11.50
N THR A 335 -9.31 1.85 -10.57
CA THR A 335 -9.95 1.93 -9.24
C THR A 335 -9.14 1.13 -8.22
N GLY A 336 -8.76 1.76 -7.11
CA GLY A 336 -8.09 1.12 -5.98
C GLY A 336 -8.85 1.35 -4.69
N THR A 337 -9.10 0.28 -3.94
CA THR A 337 -9.57 0.36 -2.55
C THR A 337 -8.49 -0.19 -1.63
N LEU A 338 -7.76 0.70 -1.00
CA LEU A 338 -6.79 0.41 0.06
C LEU A 338 -7.45 -0.07 1.36
N ASN A 339 -6.74 -0.90 2.09
CA ASN A 339 -7.03 -1.24 3.48
C ASN A 339 -5.91 -0.64 4.34
N MET A 340 -6.20 0.44 5.08
CA MET A 340 -5.19 1.14 5.90
C MET A 340 -4.67 0.31 7.07
N ASP A 341 -5.43 -0.68 7.53
CA ASP A 341 -4.96 -1.65 8.54
C ASP A 341 -4.22 -2.83 7.89
N GLY A 342 -4.13 -2.83 6.56
CA GLY A 342 -3.47 -3.86 5.78
C GLY A 342 -1.95 -3.75 5.82
N ARG A 343 -1.31 -4.86 5.49
CA ARG A 343 0.13 -5.01 5.39
C ARG A 343 0.50 -5.96 4.27
N LEU A 344 1.72 -5.84 3.80
CA LEU A 344 2.37 -6.81 2.94
C LEU A 344 3.47 -7.50 3.76
N ASP A 345 3.23 -8.74 4.16
CA ASP A 345 4.26 -9.58 4.77
C ASP A 345 4.90 -10.45 3.68
N LEU A 346 6.22 -10.46 3.60
CA LEU A 346 6.99 -11.16 2.57
C LEU A 346 8.02 -12.10 3.19
N SER A 347 8.15 -13.30 2.62
CA SER A 347 9.20 -14.25 2.94
C SER A 347 9.85 -14.75 1.65
N LEU A 348 11.14 -14.47 1.50
CA LEU A 348 11.90 -14.73 0.28
C LEU A 348 12.97 -15.80 0.50
N TRP A 349 13.04 -16.79 -0.41
CA TRP A 349 14.15 -17.75 -0.46
C TRP A 349 14.53 -18.12 -1.88
N LEU A 350 15.82 -18.33 -2.12
CA LEU A 350 16.34 -18.80 -3.42
C LEU A 350 16.46 -20.32 -3.44
N ASP A 351 16.09 -20.90 -4.57
CA ASP A 351 16.40 -22.25 -5.00
C ASP A 351 17.49 -22.21 -6.08
N LEU A 352 18.63 -22.80 -5.75
CA LEU A 352 19.75 -23.02 -6.65
C LEU A 352 19.64 -24.45 -7.19
N GLY A 353 19.17 -24.58 -8.42
CA GLY A 353 19.10 -25.86 -9.14
C GLY A 353 20.49 -26.34 -9.55
N THR A 354 21.28 -26.74 -8.55
CA THR A 354 22.66 -27.21 -8.69
C THR A 354 22.72 -28.70 -8.39
N ASP A 355 23.38 -29.45 -9.26
CA ASP A 355 23.80 -30.83 -8.98
C ASP A 355 25.03 -30.77 -8.05
N ILE A 356 24.87 -30.92 -6.73
CA ILE A 356 26.04 -31.01 -5.85
C ILE A 356 26.72 -32.37 -6.07
N THR A 357 27.82 -32.37 -6.83
CA THR A 357 28.69 -33.54 -6.93
C THR A 357 29.62 -33.57 -5.71
N ILE A 358 29.29 -34.39 -4.70
CA ILE A 358 30.17 -34.61 -3.54
C ILE A 358 31.13 -35.78 -3.85
N PRO A 359 32.43 -35.55 -4.13
CA PRO A 359 33.38 -36.63 -4.26
C PRO A 359 33.59 -37.30 -2.89
N ILE A 360 33.24 -38.58 -2.77
CA ILE A 360 33.57 -39.40 -1.58
C ILE A 360 34.89 -40.13 -1.85
N PRO A 361 36.03 -39.70 -1.26
CA PRO A 361 37.28 -40.43 -1.42
C PRO A 361 37.21 -41.77 -0.68
N ILE A 362 37.13 -42.87 -1.42
CA ILE A 362 37.24 -44.22 -0.85
C ILE A 362 38.72 -44.56 -0.66
N ARG A 363 39.20 -44.53 0.59
CA ARG A 363 40.51 -45.13 0.91
C ARG A 363 40.39 -46.64 0.91
N ALA A 364 40.92 -47.29 -0.13
CA ALA A 364 41.13 -48.74 -0.12
C ALA A 364 42.10 -49.12 1.02
N GLN A 365 41.73 -50.12 1.83
CA GLN A 365 42.63 -50.84 2.75
C GLN A 365 43.07 -52.16 2.14
#